data_AF-A0AAI8VA39-F1
#
_entry.id   AF-A0AAI8VA39-F1
#
_cell.length_a   1.000
_cell.length_b   1.000
_cell.length_c   1.000
_cell.angle_alpha   90.00
_cell.angle_beta   90.00
_cell.angle_gamma   90.00
#
_symmetry.space_group_name_H-M   'P 1'
#
loop_
_entity.id
_entity.type
_entity.pdbx_description
1 polymer ?
#
loop_
_entity_poly.entity_id
_entity_poly.type
_entity_poly.pdbx_seq_one_letter_code
_entity_poly.pdbx_strand_id
1 'polypeptide(L)'
;MAQTVLFSQALEAAMDLGNIDVGLEVGPHAALRGPALQTTKQVSGSEIPYVGALDRKKNEVAALSDALGSIWTSLGPSAVDLARYTSAFTQDGRPLSFQPLGSLPTYPFDHQTIFFRESRINKQFRLRSDPPHELLGTRTPDCTAWEPRWRNFFKTEMSWLKGHRIQGQIVVPGATYCVMALEAAKALCKGKNTSRFELRNIKILRPISLDESSEGVETLFSLRSDIDSLKGGEGLVHADFSLSAANVSDGNMRMICSGEIRIHLGEPDSTAFPTRPLQPRTELLSMNVDRFYSALDRLGLNYSETSEV
;
A
#
# COMPACT_ATOMS: atom_id res chain seq x y z
N MET A 1 -76.19 7.40 28.58
CA MET A 1 -74.98 6.72 29.12
C MET A 1 -75.34 6.12 30.47
N ALA A 2 -75.74 4.85 30.53
CA ALA A 2 -76.17 4.19 31.78
C ALA A 2 -75.61 2.77 31.96
N GLN A 3 -74.82 2.27 31.01
CA GLN A 3 -74.21 0.94 31.06
C GLN A 3 -72.72 1.05 31.38
N THR A 4 -72.20 0.07 32.11
CA THR A 4 -70.78 -0.07 32.44
C THR A 4 -69.94 -0.27 31.18
N VAL A 5 -68.82 0.45 31.07
CA VAL A 5 -67.87 0.29 29.96
C VAL A 5 -66.90 -0.85 30.28
N LEU A 6 -66.93 -1.90 29.47
CA LEU A 6 -66.08 -3.09 29.60
C LEU A 6 -64.82 -2.97 28.72
N PHE A 7 -63.94 -2.02 29.06
CA PHE A 7 -62.79 -1.67 28.21
C PHE A 7 -61.74 -2.78 28.08
N SER A 8 -61.40 -3.46 29.19
CA SER A 8 -60.37 -4.52 29.15
C SER A 8 -60.87 -5.73 28.35
N GLN A 9 -62.13 -6.13 28.52
CA GLN A 9 -62.73 -7.23 27.78
C GLN A 9 -62.79 -6.95 26.27
N ALA A 10 -63.03 -5.69 25.89
CA ALA A 10 -63.01 -5.29 24.49
C ALA A 10 -61.59 -5.36 23.88
N LEU A 11 -60.57 -4.96 24.64
CA LEU A 11 -59.17 -5.10 24.22
C LEU A 11 -58.73 -6.57 24.11
N GLU A 12 -59.08 -7.40 25.10
CA GLU A 12 -58.84 -8.85 25.07
C GLU A 12 -59.44 -9.47 23.80
N ALA A 13 -60.72 -9.21 23.55
CA ALA A 13 -61.41 -9.70 22.35
C ALA A 13 -60.78 -9.17 21.04
N ALA A 14 -60.28 -7.92 21.02
CA ALA A 14 -59.61 -7.36 19.85
C ALA A 14 -58.25 -8.03 19.58
N MET A 15 -57.50 -8.37 20.63
CA MET A 15 -56.24 -9.12 20.51
C MET A 15 -56.47 -10.56 20.02
N ASP A 16 -57.62 -11.16 20.34
CA ASP A 16 -57.99 -12.50 19.87
C ASP A 16 -58.34 -12.53 18.36
N LEU A 17 -58.72 -11.39 17.78
CA LEU A 17 -59.05 -11.29 16.34
C LEU A 17 -57.82 -11.33 15.43
N GLY A 18 -56.63 -11.07 15.96
CA GLY A 18 -55.38 -11.13 15.21
C GLY A 18 -54.24 -10.37 15.86
N ASN A 19 -53.07 -10.44 15.22
CA ASN A 19 -51.87 -9.74 15.70
C ASN A 19 -52.04 -8.22 15.57
N ILE A 20 -51.76 -7.50 16.66
CA ILE A 20 -51.75 -6.04 16.70
C ILE A 20 -50.31 -5.55 16.72
N ASP A 21 -49.92 -4.77 15.70
CA ASP A 21 -48.56 -4.24 15.58
C ASP A 21 -48.36 -2.89 16.30
N VAL A 22 -49.42 -2.09 16.44
CA VAL A 22 -49.39 -0.79 17.13
C VAL A 22 -50.76 -0.42 17.71
N GLY A 23 -50.78 0.19 18.88
CA GLY A 23 -51.96 0.83 19.46
C GLY A 23 -51.95 2.34 19.19
N LEU A 24 -53.03 2.88 18.62
CA LEU A 24 -53.22 4.32 18.42
C LEU A 24 -54.40 4.81 19.26
N GLU A 25 -54.14 5.66 20.25
CA GLU A 25 -55.20 6.27 21.06
C GLU A 25 -55.72 7.56 20.41
N VAL A 26 -56.95 7.51 19.92
CA VAL A 26 -57.63 8.66 19.34
C VAL A 26 -58.36 9.42 20.44
N GLY A 27 -57.83 10.57 20.83
CA GLY A 27 -58.39 11.43 21.87
C GLY A 27 -57.54 12.69 22.09
N PRO A 28 -57.98 13.61 22.96
CA PRO A 28 -57.26 14.86 23.24
C PRO A 28 -55.97 14.65 24.05
N HIS A 29 -55.79 13.46 24.63
CA HIS A 29 -54.61 13.02 25.36
C HIS A 29 -54.68 11.48 25.52
N ALA A 30 -53.52 10.83 25.65
CA ALA A 30 -53.39 9.39 25.82
C ALA A 30 -53.70 8.92 27.27
N ALA A 31 -54.95 9.11 27.72
CA ALA A 31 -55.40 8.78 29.07
C ALA A 31 -55.51 7.25 29.31
N LEU A 32 -55.71 6.47 28.25
CA LEU A 32 -55.91 5.02 28.32
C LEU A 32 -54.62 4.22 28.15
N ARG A 33 -53.48 4.88 27.90
CA ARG A 33 -52.17 4.22 27.68
C ARG A 33 -51.81 3.19 28.74
N GLY A 34 -51.88 3.57 30.02
CA GLY A 34 -51.57 2.68 31.14
C GLY A 34 -52.43 1.41 31.16
N PRO A 35 -53.77 1.53 31.28
CA PRO A 35 -54.65 0.36 31.30
C PRO A 35 -54.63 -0.44 29.99
N ALA A 36 -54.49 0.21 28.84
CA ALA A 36 -54.40 -0.47 27.55
C ALA A 36 -53.15 -1.34 27.45
N LEU A 37 -51.97 -0.77 27.75
CA LEU A 37 -50.71 -1.51 27.73
C LEU A 37 -50.66 -2.65 28.75
N GLN A 38 -51.26 -2.46 29.93
CA GLN A 38 -51.35 -3.52 30.93
C GLN A 38 -52.21 -4.68 30.42
N THR A 39 -53.37 -4.38 29.84
CA THR A 39 -54.29 -5.40 29.32
C THR A 39 -53.68 -6.13 28.13
N THR A 40 -53.13 -5.40 27.15
CA THR A 40 -52.53 -6.04 25.96
C THR A 40 -51.34 -6.89 26.34
N LYS A 41 -50.48 -6.44 27.26
CA LYS A 41 -49.34 -7.23 27.76
C LYS A 41 -49.76 -8.50 28.50
N GLN A 42 -50.88 -8.48 29.22
CA GLN A 42 -51.42 -9.68 29.88
C GLN A 42 -51.89 -10.73 28.86
N VAL A 43 -52.44 -10.31 27.73
CA VAL A 43 -52.96 -11.21 26.69
C VAL A 43 -51.85 -11.69 25.75
N SER A 44 -51.01 -10.78 25.24
CA SER A 44 -49.99 -11.10 24.23
C SER A 44 -48.65 -11.55 24.81
N GLY A 45 -48.40 -11.31 26.11
CA GLY A 45 -47.11 -11.56 26.76
C GLY A 45 -46.00 -10.55 26.42
N SER A 46 -46.24 -9.61 25.51
CA SER A 46 -45.27 -8.58 25.10
C SER A 46 -45.91 -7.19 25.01
N GLU A 47 -45.12 -6.15 25.25
CA GLU A 47 -45.60 -4.78 25.11
C GLU A 47 -45.63 -4.38 23.63
N ILE A 48 -46.77 -3.85 23.17
CA ILE A 48 -46.91 -3.30 21.82
C ILE A 48 -46.54 -1.81 21.79
N PRO A 49 -45.98 -1.28 20.70
CA PRO A 49 -45.87 0.16 20.50
C PRO A 49 -47.23 0.84 20.69
N TYR A 50 -47.28 1.90 21.50
CA TYR A 50 -48.53 2.61 21.81
C TYR A 50 -48.31 4.11 21.71
N VAL A 51 -49.13 4.76 20.89
CA VAL A 51 -48.99 6.13 20.44
C VAL A 51 -50.31 6.87 20.69
N GLY A 52 -50.25 8.07 21.28
CA GLY A 52 -51.40 8.97 21.37
C GLY A 52 -51.48 9.88 20.14
N ALA A 53 -52.68 10.06 19.58
CA ALA A 53 -52.87 10.97 18.44
C ALA A 53 -52.66 12.43 18.82
N LEU A 54 -53.01 12.81 20.06
CA LEU A 54 -52.78 14.14 20.63
C LEU A 54 -52.22 14.01 22.04
N ASP A 55 -51.59 15.09 22.51
CA ASP A 55 -51.05 15.17 23.86
C ASP A 55 -51.43 16.49 24.55
N ARG A 56 -51.66 16.40 25.87
CA ARG A 56 -52.11 17.53 26.68
C ARG A 56 -50.98 18.54 26.76
N LYS A 57 -51.30 19.83 26.57
CA LYS A 57 -50.34 20.95 26.59
C LYS A 57 -49.30 20.90 25.45
N LYS A 58 -49.52 20.10 24.42
CA LYS A 58 -48.69 20.08 23.21
C LYS A 58 -49.46 20.68 22.04
N ASN A 59 -48.75 21.32 21.11
CA ASN A 59 -49.35 21.75 19.86
C ASN A 59 -49.90 20.53 19.10
N GLU A 60 -51.11 20.67 18.57
CA GLU A 60 -51.87 19.56 17.99
C GLU A 60 -51.20 19.01 16.73
N VAL A 61 -50.67 19.89 15.88
CA VAL A 61 -49.94 19.51 14.65
C VAL A 61 -48.66 18.77 15.00
N ALA A 62 -47.91 19.24 15.99
CA ALA A 62 -46.71 18.57 16.47
C ALA A 62 -47.03 17.20 17.10
N ALA A 63 -48.09 17.09 17.90
CA ALA A 63 -48.50 15.83 18.53
C ALA A 63 -48.89 14.78 17.48
N LEU A 64 -49.68 15.17 16.47
CA LEU A 64 -50.05 14.27 15.38
C LEU A 64 -48.84 13.91 14.51
N SER A 65 -47.94 14.86 14.25
CA SER A 65 -46.70 14.61 13.49
C SER A 65 -45.80 13.59 14.20
N ASP A 66 -45.65 13.71 15.52
CA ASP A 66 -44.91 12.73 16.32
C ASP A 66 -45.60 11.37 16.35
N ALA A 67 -46.94 11.34 16.34
CA ALA A 67 -47.68 10.08 16.28
C ALA A 67 -47.44 9.34 14.95
N LEU A 68 -47.53 10.06 13.83
CA LEU A 68 -47.22 9.53 12.50
C LEU A 68 -45.76 9.11 12.38
N GLY A 69 -44.82 9.92 12.90
CA GLY A 69 -43.40 9.59 12.95
C GLY A 69 -43.12 8.32 13.75
N SER A 70 -43.77 8.14 14.90
CA SER A 70 -43.65 6.95 15.74
C SER A 70 -44.17 5.69 15.05
N ILE A 71 -45.30 5.79 14.35
CA ILE A 71 -45.83 4.69 13.53
C ILE A 71 -44.86 4.36 12.39
N TRP A 72 -44.33 5.38 11.70
CA TRP A 72 -43.37 5.22 10.61
C TRP A 72 -42.06 4.56 11.07
N THR A 73 -41.54 4.92 12.23
CA THR A 73 -40.32 4.31 12.79
C THR A 73 -40.55 2.87 13.26
N SER A 74 -41.78 2.55 13.70
CA SER A 74 -42.09 1.23 14.26
C SER A 74 -42.47 0.21 13.19
N LEU A 75 -43.24 0.63 12.18
CA LEU A 75 -43.81 -0.24 11.15
C LEU A 75 -43.19 -0.03 9.75
N GLY A 76 -42.31 0.96 9.61
CA GLY A 76 -41.66 1.30 8.36
C GLY A 76 -42.47 2.26 7.48
N PRO A 77 -41.91 2.62 6.31
CA PRO A 77 -42.45 3.70 5.48
C PRO A 77 -43.80 3.41 4.84
N SER A 78 -44.17 2.14 4.67
CA SER A 78 -45.46 1.74 4.10
C SER A 78 -46.63 1.93 5.06
N ALA A 79 -46.38 2.10 6.36
CA ALA A 79 -47.43 2.24 7.36
C ALA A 79 -48.09 3.63 7.39
N VAL A 80 -47.43 4.64 6.81
CA VAL A 80 -47.92 6.01 6.77
C VAL A 80 -47.90 6.54 5.35
N ASP A 81 -49.09 6.76 4.79
CA ASP A 81 -49.25 7.39 3.48
C ASP A 81 -49.32 8.92 3.64
N LEU A 82 -48.16 9.56 3.56
CA LEU A 82 -48.03 11.02 3.65
C LEU A 82 -48.70 11.73 2.46
N ALA A 83 -48.77 11.10 1.28
CA ALA A 83 -49.42 11.70 0.12
C ALA A 83 -50.93 11.79 0.35
N ARG A 84 -51.55 10.71 0.83
CA ARG A 84 -52.98 10.69 1.19
C ARG A 84 -53.30 11.56 2.40
N TYR A 85 -52.40 11.63 3.38
CA TYR A 85 -52.52 12.58 4.49
C TYR A 85 -52.61 14.02 3.97
N THR A 86 -51.69 14.45 3.10
CA THR A 86 -51.72 15.82 2.57
C THR A 86 -52.94 16.10 1.70
N SER A 87 -53.38 15.14 0.90
CA SER A 87 -54.54 15.32 0.02
C SER A 87 -55.84 15.54 0.81
N ALA A 88 -55.95 15.00 2.03
CA ALA A 88 -57.11 15.19 2.90
C ALA A 88 -57.33 16.66 3.32
N PHE A 89 -56.32 17.52 3.18
CA PHE A 89 -56.39 18.95 3.50
C PHE A 89 -56.48 19.85 2.26
N THR A 90 -56.64 19.28 1.06
CA THR A 90 -56.80 20.01 -0.20
C THR A 90 -58.26 20.01 -0.65
N GLN A 91 -58.72 21.07 -1.34
CA GLN A 91 -60.11 21.17 -1.81
C GLN A 91 -60.44 20.18 -2.93
N ASP A 92 -59.46 19.85 -3.76
CA ASP A 92 -59.59 18.95 -4.91
C ASP A 92 -59.17 17.50 -4.60
N GLY A 93 -58.79 17.21 -3.35
CA GLY A 93 -58.40 15.88 -2.90
C GLY A 93 -57.12 15.36 -3.56
N ARG A 94 -56.28 16.26 -4.11
CA ARG A 94 -55.03 15.89 -4.78
C ARG A 94 -53.85 16.05 -3.82
N PRO A 95 -52.83 15.17 -3.89
CA PRO A 95 -51.60 15.36 -3.12
C PRO A 95 -50.96 16.69 -3.48
N LEU A 96 -50.35 17.35 -2.48
CA LEU A 96 -49.56 18.54 -2.73
C LEU A 96 -48.37 18.20 -3.64
N SER A 97 -48.16 19.00 -4.70
CA SER A 97 -47.01 18.85 -5.59
C SER A 97 -45.77 19.43 -4.91
N PHE A 98 -44.94 18.57 -4.32
CA PHE A 98 -43.66 18.97 -3.74
C PHE A 98 -42.54 18.87 -4.78
N GLN A 99 -41.69 19.89 -4.88
CA GLN A 99 -40.41 19.76 -5.58
C GLN A 99 -39.43 18.97 -4.69
N PRO A 100 -38.82 17.88 -5.18
CA PRO A 100 -37.82 17.15 -4.41
C PRO A 100 -36.67 18.08 -4.00
N LEU A 101 -36.34 18.07 -2.72
CA LEU A 101 -35.24 18.86 -2.20
C LEU A 101 -33.92 18.19 -2.59
N GLY A 102 -33.23 18.71 -3.61
CA GLY A 102 -31.99 18.13 -4.14
C GLY A 102 -30.77 18.28 -3.22
N SER A 103 -30.89 19.05 -2.14
CA SER A 103 -29.78 19.40 -1.23
C SER A 103 -29.74 18.56 0.06
N LEU A 104 -30.38 17.39 0.09
CA LEU A 104 -30.30 16.49 1.24
C LEU A 104 -28.94 15.78 1.28
N PRO A 105 -28.35 15.59 2.48
CA PRO A 105 -27.14 14.79 2.60
C PRO A 105 -27.38 13.36 2.12
N THR A 106 -26.39 12.77 1.46
CA THR A 106 -26.42 11.36 1.08
C THR A 106 -26.33 10.46 2.31
N TYR A 107 -26.69 9.18 2.15
CA TYR A 107 -26.52 8.19 3.20
C TYR A 107 -25.07 8.17 3.72
N PRO A 108 -24.83 8.39 5.03
CA PRO A 108 -23.49 8.41 5.59
C PRO A 108 -23.02 6.96 5.80
N PHE A 109 -22.35 6.39 4.81
CA PHE A 109 -21.76 5.06 4.93
C PHE A 109 -20.77 4.99 6.11
N ASP A 110 -20.81 3.90 6.85
CA ASP A 110 -19.83 3.64 7.91
C ASP A 110 -18.47 3.25 7.29
N HIS A 111 -17.49 4.12 7.46
CA HIS A 111 -16.13 3.94 6.98
C HIS A 111 -15.14 3.55 8.10
N GLN A 112 -15.61 3.14 9.28
CA GLN A 112 -14.75 2.70 10.38
C GLN A 112 -13.91 1.47 10.02
N THR A 113 -14.47 0.55 9.23
CA THR A 113 -13.75 -0.64 8.76
C THR A 113 -13.29 -0.46 7.33
N ILE A 114 -11.97 -0.47 7.12
CA ILE A 114 -11.38 -0.42 5.80
C ILE A 114 -11.31 -1.85 5.25
N PHE A 115 -12.17 -2.17 4.29
CA PHE A 115 -12.16 -3.44 3.57
C PHE A 115 -11.15 -3.41 2.40
N PHE A 116 -9.86 -3.27 2.72
CA PHE A 116 -8.78 -3.22 1.74
C PHE A 116 -7.72 -4.28 2.06
N ARG A 117 -7.34 -5.07 1.05
CA ARG A 117 -6.24 -6.04 1.15
C ARG A 117 -5.24 -5.76 0.05
N GLU A 118 -4.03 -5.38 0.45
CA GLU A 118 -2.89 -5.17 -0.46
C GLU A 118 -1.81 -6.21 -0.18
N SER A 119 -1.28 -6.82 -1.23
CA SER A 119 -0.16 -7.74 -1.08
C SER A 119 1.11 -6.98 -0.69
N ARG A 120 1.99 -7.62 0.08
CA ARG A 120 3.30 -7.04 0.44
C ARG A 120 4.09 -6.61 -0.80
N ILE A 121 4.05 -7.40 -1.87
CA ILE A 121 4.75 -7.14 -3.14
C ILE A 121 4.23 -5.85 -3.79
N ASN A 122 2.91 -5.68 -3.87
CA ASN A 122 2.32 -4.46 -4.44
C ASN A 122 2.63 -3.24 -3.58
N LYS A 123 2.50 -3.37 -2.25
CA LYS A 123 2.87 -2.31 -1.32
C LYS A 123 4.33 -1.88 -1.49
N GLN A 124 5.25 -2.84 -1.59
CA GLN A 124 6.69 -2.57 -1.80
C GLN A 124 6.96 -1.94 -3.17
N PHE A 125 6.18 -2.25 -4.20
CA PHE A 125 6.28 -1.65 -5.53
C PHE A 125 5.77 -0.20 -5.55
N ARG A 126 4.61 0.08 -4.93
CA ARG A 126 4.02 1.43 -4.92
C ARG A 126 4.76 2.39 -3.97
N LEU A 127 5.24 1.88 -2.83
CA LEU A 127 5.86 2.68 -1.78
C LEU A 127 7.39 2.55 -1.77
N ARG A 128 8.01 2.40 -2.94
CA ARG A 128 9.48 2.39 -3.07
C ARG A 128 10.06 3.69 -2.51
N SER A 129 11.06 3.58 -1.64
CA SER A 129 11.69 4.72 -0.96
C SER A 129 12.89 5.29 -1.70
N ASP A 130 13.67 4.43 -2.36
CA ASP A 130 14.93 4.82 -2.98
C ASP A 130 14.77 4.97 -4.51
N PRO A 131 15.39 6.00 -5.13
CA PRO A 131 15.44 6.11 -6.58
C PRO A 131 16.25 4.95 -7.20
N PRO A 132 16.05 4.65 -8.49
CA PRO A 132 16.88 3.67 -9.19
C PRO A 132 18.35 4.08 -9.10
N HIS A 133 19.20 3.17 -8.61
CA HIS A 133 20.64 3.36 -8.63
C HIS A 133 21.18 3.08 -10.03
N GLU A 134 22.13 3.87 -10.54
CA GLU A 134 22.62 3.74 -11.91
C GLU A 134 23.13 2.33 -12.24
N LEU A 135 23.97 1.74 -11.38
CA LEU A 135 24.51 0.38 -11.57
C LEU A 135 23.56 -0.74 -11.11
N LEU A 136 23.00 -0.64 -9.90
CA LEU A 136 22.17 -1.70 -9.31
C LEU A 136 20.74 -1.71 -9.85
N GLY A 137 20.21 -0.55 -10.26
CA GLY A 137 18.81 -0.37 -10.63
C GLY A 137 17.91 -0.27 -9.42
N THR A 138 16.74 -0.89 -9.49
CA THR A 138 15.68 -0.80 -8.47
C THR A 138 15.60 -2.07 -7.65
N ARG A 139 15.36 -1.96 -6.34
CA ARG A 139 15.11 -3.13 -5.48
C ARG A 139 13.88 -3.91 -5.95
N THR A 140 14.00 -5.24 -5.99
CA THR A 140 12.88 -6.11 -6.33
C THR A 140 11.89 -6.21 -5.17
N PRO A 141 10.57 -6.24 -5.42
CA PRO A 141 9.57 -6.20 -4.35
C PRO A 141 9.50 -7.49 -3.53
N ASP A 142 10.03 -8.59 -4.08
CA ASP A 142 10.11 -9.91 -3.46
C ASP A 142 11.38 -10.11 -2.61
N CYS A 143 12.25 -9.11 -2.49
CA CYS A 143 13.46 -9.19 -1.66
C CYS A 143 13.15 -9.23 -0.15
N THR A 144 14.13 -9.67 0.64
CA THR A 144 14.10 -9.64 2.11
C THR A 144 15.13 -8.65 2.65
N ALA A 145 15.16 -8.44 3.97
CA ALA A 145 16.13 -7.56 4.60
C ALA A 145 17.57 -8.11 4.55
N TRP A 146 17.73 -9.44 4.60
CA TRP A 146 19.02 -10.13 4.57
C TRP A 146 19.41 -10.61 3.16
N GLU A 147 18.47 -10.64 2.22
CA GLU A 147 18.73 -10.95 0.81
C GLU A 147 18.13 -9.87 -0.10
N PRO A 148 18.65 -8.63 -0.05
CA PRO A 148 18.26 -7.61 -1.00
C PRO A 148 18.67 -7.99 -2.43
N ARG A 149 17.77 -7.72 -3.36
CA ARG A 149 17.95 -7.95 -4.79
C ARG A 149 17.62 -6.69 -5.56
N TRP A 150 18.39 -6.42 -6.60
CA TRP A 150 18.17 -5.28 -7.49
C TRP A 150 18.13 -5.73 -8.94
N ARG A 151 17.20 -5.13 -9.69
CA ARG A 151 17.02 -5.36 -11.11
C ARG A 151 17.36 -4.07 -11.87
N ASN A 152 18.18 -4.20 -12.91
CA ASN A 152 18.55 -3.09 -13.80
C ASN A 152 18.57 -3.54 -15.26
N PHE A 153 18.68 -2.56 -16.16
CA PHE A 153 18.90 -2.78 -17.58
C PHE A 153 20.09 -1.94 -18.03
N PHE A 154 21.19 -2.61 -18.37
CA PHE A 154 22.34 -1.94 -18.99
C PHE A 154 22.07 -1.71 -20.46
N LYS A 155 22.24 -0.46 -20.88
CA LYS A 155 21.97 0.01 -22.24
C LYS A 155 23.10 0.91 -22.70
N THR A 156 23.25 1.03 -24.01
CA THR A 156 24.25 1.91 -24.65
C THR A 156 24.01 3.40 -24.40
N GLU A 157 22.84 3.75 -23.87
CA GLU A 157 22.49 5.09 -23.40
C GLU A 157 23.33 5.53 -22.18
N MET A 158 23.85 4.58 -21.39
CA MET A 158 24.79 4.87 -20.30
C MET A 158 26.12 5.32 -20.92
N SER A 159 26.37 6.63 -20.91
CA SER A 159 27.48 7.29 -21.61
C SER A 159 28.84 6.65 -21.30
N TRP A 160 29.05 6.26 -20.04
CA TRP A 160 30.32 5.69 -19.58
C TRP A 160 30.65 4.31 -20.17
N LEU A 161 29.64 3.55 -20.64
CA LEU A 161 29.87 2.22 -21.24
C LEU A 161 30.54 2.32 -22.60
N LYS A 162 30.33 3.40 -23.34
CA LYS A 162 30.91 3.58 -24.69
C LYS A 162 32.44 3.64 -24.67
N GLY A 163 33.02 4.08 -23.55
CA GLY A 163 34.47 4.18 -23.36
C GLY A 163 35.19 2.87 -23.09
N HIS A 164 34.47 1.77 -22.86
CA HIS A 164 35.07 0.47 -22.57
C HIS A 164 34.71 -0.56 -23.65
N ARG A 165 35.54 -0.62 -24.70
CA ARG A 165 35.37 -1.55 -25.81
C ARG A 165 36.50 -2.57 -25.86
N ILE A 166 36.14 -3.83 -26.10
CA ILE A 166 37.06 -4.94 -26.30
C ILE A 166 36.73 -5.59 -27.64
N GLN A 167 37.72 -5.65 -28.53
CA GLN A 167 37.60 -6.13 -29.91
C GLN A 167 36.44 -5.44 -30.64
N GLY A 168 36.30 -4.13 -30.44
CA GLY A 168 35.23 -3.32 -31.03
C GLY A 168 33.84 -3.46 -30.37
N GLN A 169 33.63 -4.39 -29.44
CA GLN A 169 32.35 -4.57 -28.74
C GLN A 169 32.32 -3.79 -27.42
N ILE A 170 31.17 -3.18 -27.08
CA ILE A 170 30.96 -2.55 -25.78
C ILE A 170 30.82 -3.66 -24.74
N VAL A 171 31.71 -3.66 -23.74
CA VAL A 171 31.73 -4.65 -22.67
C VAL A 171 31.67 -3.91 -21.34
N VAL A 172 30.78 -4.34 -20.44
CA VAL A 172 30.73 -3.77 -19.09
C VAL A 172 32.04 -4.09 -18.37
N PRO A 173 32.77 -3.09 -17.83
CA PRO A 173 34.00 -3.32 -17.10
C PRO A 173 33.82 -4.29 -15.93
N GLY A 174 34.78 -5.20 -15.74
CA GLY A 174 34.76 -6.09 -14.56
C GLY A 174 34.78 -5.35 -13.22
N ALA A 175 35.40 -4.15 -13.20
CA ALA A 175 35.39 -3.26 -12.04
C ALA A 175 33.98 -2.83 -11.64
N THR A 176 33.06 -2.68 -12.59
CA THR A 176 31.65 -2.33 -12.32
C THR A 176 30.99 -3.37 -11.43
N TYR A 177 31.30 -4.66 -11.60
CA TYR A 177 30.73 -5.73 -10.75
C TYR A 177 31.18 -5.60 -9.29
N CYS A 178 32.42 -5.18 -9.06
CA CYS A 178 32.94 -4.89 -7.73
C CYS A 178 32.27 -3.66 -7.11
N VAL A 179 32.06 -2.60 -7.90
CA VAL A 179 31.34 -1.40 -7.45
C VAL A 179 29.89 -1.73 -7.13
N MET A 180 29.22 -2.57 -7.92
CA MET A 180 27.87 -3.06 -7.62
C MET A 180 27.81 -3.76 -6.25
N ALA A 181 28.79 -4.63 -5.95
CA ALA A 181 28.87 -5.28 -4.64
C ALA A 181 29.08 -4.28 -3.50
N LEU A 182 29.93 -3.26 -3.70
CA LEU A 182 30.15 -2.19 -2.73
C LEU A 182 28.88 -1.38 -2.47
N GLU A 183 28.18 -0.94 -3.52
CA GLU A 183 26.95 -0.16 -3.40
C GLU A 183 25.80 -0.98 -2.78
N ALA A 184 25.73 -2.28 -3.09
CA ALA A 184 24.77 -3.18 -2.47
C ALA A 184 25.04 -3.33 -0.97
N ALA A 185 26.31 -3.43 -0.56
CA ALA A 185 26.71 -3.49 0.84
C ALA A 185 26.42 -2.18 1.60
N LYS A 186 26.67 -1.01 0.99
CA LYS A 186 26.26 0.29 1.55
C LYS A 186 24.74 0.34 1.75
N ALA A 187 23.97 -0.14 0.77
CA ALA A 187 22.52 -0.18 0.85
C ALA A 187 21.99 -1.17 1.90
N LEU A 188 22.70 -2.29 2.14
CA LEU A 188 22.40 -3.25 3.20
C LEU A 188 22.65 -2.64 4.60
N CYS A 189 23.75 -1.89 4.74
CA CYS A 189 24.16 -1.26 6.01
C CYS A 189 23.68 0.19 6.16
N LYS A 190 22.67 0.62 5.39
CA LYS A 190 22.14 2.00 5.45
C LYS A 190 21.77 2.37 6.89
N GLY A 191 22.35 3.46 7.39
CA GLY A 191 22.16 3.93 8.77
C GLY A 191 23.12 3.33 9.81
N LYS A 192 24.10 2.51 9.40
CA LYS A 192 25.19 2.02 10.26
C LYS A 192 26.52 2.66 9.84
N ASN A 193 27.41 2.92 10.79
CA ASN A 193 28.78 3.34 10.49
C ASN A 193 29.57 2.15 9.95
N THR A 194 30.11 2.28 8.75
CA THR A 194 30.94 1.28 8.08
C THR A 194 32.36 1.79 7.95
N SER A 195 33.33 1.04 8.47
CA SER A 195 34.75 1.42 8.45
C SER A 195 35.44 1.01 7.15
N ARG A 196 35.20 -0.22 6.69
CA ARG A 196 35.80 -0.76 5.45
C ARG A 196 34.97 -1.88 4.83
N PHE A 197 35.14 -2.05 3.53
CA PHE A 197 34.59 -3.16 2.74
C PHE A 197 35.73 -3.99 2.18
N GLU A 198 35.61 -5.31 2.30
CA GLU A 198 36.59 -6.26 1.77
C GLU A 198 35.90 -7.21 0.81
N LEU A 199 36.27 -7.14 -0.47
CA LEU A 199 35.81 -8.08 -1.48
C LEU A 199 36.72 -9.29 -1.52
N ARG A 200 36.15 -10.49 -1.48
CA ARG A 200 36.87 -11.76 -1.49
C ARG A 200 36.31 -12.71 -2.53
N ASN A 201 37.17 -13.63 -2.98
CA ASN A 201 36.80 -14.75 -3.82
C ASN A 201 35.97 -14.35 -5.06
N ILE A 202 36.26 -13.19 -5.64
CA ILE A 202 35.55 -12.68 -6.81
C ILE A 202 35.84 -13.58 -8.01
N LYS A 203 34.78 -14.12 -8.60
CA LYS A 203 34.81 -14.96 -9.80
C LYS A 203 34.02 -14.25 -10.88
N ILE A 204 34.72 -13.68 -11.86
CA ILE A 204 34.11 -13.17 -13.08
C ILE A 204 34.05 -14.33 -14.07
N LEU A 205 32.85 -14.84 -14.32
CA LEU A 205 32.62 -16.03 -15.15
C LEU A 205 32.41 -15.66 -16.61
N ARG A 206 31.73 -14.54 -16.87
CA ARG A 206 31.33 -14.11 -18.20
C ARG A 206 31.35 -12.59 -18.29
N PRO A 207 31.68 -11.99 -19.45
CA PRO A 207 31.45 -10.58 -19.68
C PRO A 207 29.95 -10.31 -19.93
N ILE A 208 29.51 -9.09 -19.60
CA ILE A 208 28.27 -8.53 -20.14
C ILE A 208 28.66 -7.70 -21.36
N SER A 209 28.29 -8.17 -22.54
CA SER A 209 28.47 -7.44 -23.79
C SER A 209 27.17 -6.75 -24.17
N LEU A 210 27.27 -5.51 -24.65
CA LEU A 210 26.14 -4.73 -25.17
C LEU A 210 26.24 -4.66 -26.69
N ASP A 211 25.12 -4.95 -27.34
CA ASP A 211 24.92 -4.68 -28.76
C ASP A 211 24.13 -3.37 -28.89
N GLU A 212 24.62 -2.45 -29.73
CA GLU A 212 23.97 -1.18 -30.03
C GLU A 212 22.56 -1.36 -30.64
N SER A 213 22.32 -2.51 -31.27
CA SER A 213 21.01 -2.87 -31.85
C SER A 213 20.05 -3.53 -30.85
N SER A 214 20.51 -3.88 -29.65
CA SER A 214 19.71 -4.59 -28.64
C SER A 214 18.91 -3.67 -27.72
N GLU A 215 17.83 -4.18 -27.14
CA GLU A 215 17.03 -3.47 -26.11
C GLU A 215 17.77 -3.31 -24.76
N GLY A 216 19.00 -3.82 -24.67
CA GLY A 216 19.83 -3.85 -23.47
C GLY A 216 19.95 -5.23 -22.85
N VAL A 217 20.73 -5.29 -21.77
CA VAL A 217 20.94 -6.49 -20.97
C VAL A 217 20.31 -6.29 -19.61
N GLU A 218 19.36 -7.15 -19.27
CA GLU A 218 18.78 -7.19 -17.93
C GLU A 218 19.80 -7.77 -16.97
N THR A 219 20.01 -7.10 -15.83
CA THR A 219 20.86 -7.58 -14.75
C THR A 219 20.06 -7.75 -13.47
N LEU A 220 20.38 -8.82 -12.73
CA LEU A 220 19.85 -9.11 -11.41
C LEU A 220 21.03 -9.30 -10.45
N PHE A 221 21.18 -8.36 -9.51
CA PHE A 221 22.18 -8.42 -8.47
C PHE A 221 21.53 -8.88 -7.16
N SER A 222 22.07 -9.92 -6.54
CA SER A 222 21.66 -10.39 -5.22
C SER A 222 22.82 -10.27 -4.24
N LEU A 223 22.54 -9.77 -3.04
CA LEU A 223 23.45 -9.78 -1.92
C LEU A 223 22.75 -10.50 -0.77
N ARG A 224 23.35 -11.57 -0.27
CA ARG A 224 22.79 -12.37 0.83
C ARG A 224 23.72 -12.30 2.03
N SER A 225 23.29 -11.63 3.09
CA SER A 225 24.01 -11.55 4.35
C SER A 225 23.61 -12.66 5.31
N ASP A 226 24.50 -12.98 6.24
CA ASP A 226 24.15 -13.75 7.43
C ASP A 226 23.20 -12.94 8.34
N ILE A 227 22.15 -13.58 8.83
CA ILE A 227 21.07 -12.92 9.61
C ILE A 227 21.56 -12.55 11.02
N ASP A 228 22.52 -13.31 11.56
CA ASP A 228 22.99 -13.18 12.95
C ASP A 228 24.02 -12.06 13.13
N SER A 229 24.84 -11.73 12.12
CA SER A 229 25.84 -10.65 12.17
C SER A 229 25.23 -9.25 12.23
N LEU A 230 23.96 -9.11 11.83
CA LEU A 230 23.23 -7.85 11.98
C LEU A 230 22.70 -7.63 13.40
N LYS A 231 22.67 -8.68 14.24
CA LYS A 231 22.13 -8.68 15.61
C LYS A 231 23.19 -8.89 16.70
N GLY A 232 24.23 -9.67 16.44
CA GLY A 232 25.36 -9.87 17.35
C GLY A 232 26.38 -8.77 17.15
N GLY A 233 26.79 -8.07 18.21
CA GLY A 233 27.71 -6.93 18.18
C GLY A 233 29.14 -7.20 17.68
N GLU A 234 29.36 -8.23 16.86
CA GLU A 234 30.56 -8.35 16.05
C GLU A 234 30.52 -7.26 14.98
N GLY A 235 31.53 -6.38 14.95
CA GLY A 235 31.65 -5.31 13.96
C GLY A 235 31.95 -5.82 12.54
N LEU A 236 31.44 -6.99 12.14
CA LEU A 236 31.71 -7.63 10.87
C LEU A 236 30.48 -8.35 10.34
N VAL A 237 30.00 -7.93 9.17
CA VAL A 237 28.91 -8.60 8.43
C VAL A 237 29.52 -9.38 7.27
N HIS A 238 29.09 -10.62 7.08
CA HIS A 238 29.49 -11.44 5.94
C HIS A 238 28.33 -11.52 4.95
N ALA A 239 28.61 -11.34 3.66
CA ALA A 239 27.61 -11.52 2.64
C ALA A 239 28.19 -12.13 1.37
N ASP A 240 27.41 -13.01 0.75
CA ASP A 240 27.67 -13.52 -0.60
C ASP A 240 26.95 -12.62 -1.61
N PHE A 241 27.58 -12.33 -2.74
CA PHE A 241 26.91 -11.65 -3.83
C PHE A 241 26.96 -12.46 -5.12
N SER A 242 25.93 -12.27 -5.94
CA SER A 242 25.87 -12.80 -7.30
C SER A 242 25.25 -11.78 -8.25
N LEU A 243 25.82 -11.69 -9.43
CA LEU A 243 25.31 -10.93 -10.56
C LEU A 243 24.94 -11.92 -11.65
N SER A 244 23.67 -11.91 -12.04
CA SER A 244 23.19 -12.63 -13.22
C SER A 244 22.72 -11.64 -14.27
N ALA A 245 22.80 -12.02 -15.54
CA ALA A 245 22.33 -11.20 -16.63
C ALA A 245 21.69 -12.04 -17.74
N ALA A 246 20.72 -11.45 -18.44
CA ALA A 246 20.06 -12.02 -19.60
C ALA A 246 19.92 -10.95 -20.68
N ASN A 247 20.11 -11.34 -21.94
CA ASN A 247 19.58 -10.54 -23.04
C ASN A 247 18.06 -10.52 -22.93
N VAL A 248 17.44 -9.35 -23.14
CA VAL A 248 15.98 -9.19 -23.05
C VAL A 248 15.25 -10.17 -23.99
N SER A 249 15.85 -10.52 -25.13
CA SER A 249 15.30 -11.48 -26.10
C SER A 249 15.38 -12.95 -25.69
N ASP A 250 16.39 -13.36 -24.90
CA ASP A 250 16.67 -14.77 -24.59
C ASP A 250 16.01 -15.24 -23.27
N GLY A 251 15.69 -14.31 -22.37
CA GLY A 251 14.99 -14.54 -21.09
C GLY A 251 15.74 -15.34 -20.02
N ASN A 252 16.74 -16.16 -20.40
CA ASN A 252 17.50 -17.00 -19.48
C ASN A 252 18.67 -16.24 -18.84
N MET A 253 18.53 -15.94 -17.55
CA MET A 253 19.59 -15.35 -16.72
C MET A 253 20.77 -16.30 -16.55
N ARG A 254 21.97 -15.82 -16.87
CA ARG A 254 23.23 -16.54 -16.65
C ARG A 254 24.06 -15.81 -15.61
N MET A 255 24.75 -16.56 -14.76
CA MET A 255 25.67 -15.99 -13.78
C MET A 255 26.86 -15.35 -14.48
N ILE A 256 27.11 -14.09 -14.15
CA ILE A 256 28.17 -13.22 -14.69
C ILE A 256 29.33 -13.13 -13.70
N CYS A 257 29.01 -12.83 -12.45
CA CYS A 257 29.98 -12.63 -11.39
C CYS A 257 29.43 -13.15 -10.07
N SER A 258 30.29 -13.66 -9.21
CA SER A 258 29.98 -14.02 -7.83
C SER A 258 31.16 -13.70 -6.93
N GLY A 259 30.92 -13.47 -5.66
CA GLY A 259 31.98 -13.32 -4.68
C GLY A 259 31.42 -13.14 -3.28
N GLU A 260 32.32 -12.80 -2.37
CA GLU A 260 32.02 -12.51 -0.98
C GLU A 260 32.35 -11.04 -0.70
N ILE A 261 31.59 -10.41 0.18
CA ILE A 261 31.90 -9.11 0.74
C ILE A 261 31.83 -9.18 2.27
N ARG A 262 32.87 -8.66 2.91
CA ARG A 262 32.93 -8.47 4.35
C ARG A 262 32.81 -6.99 4.65
N ILE A 263 31.86 -6.64 5.52
CA ILE A 263 31.56 -5.26 5.87
C ILE A 263 31.97 -5.06 7.32
N HIS A 264 33.02 -4.28 7.53
CA HIS A 264 33.45 -3.92 8.87
C HIS A 264 32.66 -2.71 9.33
N LEU A 265 31.95 -2.87 10.45
CA LEU A 265 31.19 -1.81 11.10
C LEU A 265 32.07 -1.07 12.12
N GLY A 266 31.83 0.22 12.28
CA GLY A 266 32.59 1.09 13.18
C GLY A 266 33.09 2.36 12.48
N GLU A 267 33.91 3.12 13.21
CA GLU A 267 34.50 4.35 12.69
C GLU A 267 35.54 4.08 11.60
N PRO A 268 35.57 4.88 10.51
CA PRO A 268 36.59 4.76 9.48
C PRO A 268 38.00 4.96 10.04
N ASP A 269 38.87 4.00 9.79
CA ASP A 269 40.29 4.08 10.15
C ASP A 269 41.12 4.41 8.89
N SER A 270 41.69 5.61 8.86
CA SER A 270 42.53 6.08 7.75
C SER A 270 43.85 5.32 7.63
N THR A 271 44.24 4.55 8.66
CA THR A 271 45.43 3.70 8.67
C THR A 271 45.16 2.25 8.24
N ALA A 272 43.89 1.91 7.94
CA ALA A 272 43.50 0.56 7.55
C ALA A 272 44.10 0.09 6.21
N PHE A 273 44.54 1.03 5.36
CA PHE A 273 45.21 0.73 4.10
C PHE A 273 46.71 1.05 4.20
N PRO A 274 47.58 0.23 3.59
CA PRO A 274 49.00 0.52 3.56
C PRO A 274 49.27 1.86 2.86
N THR A 275 50.12 2.69 3.46
CA THR A 275 50.50 3.97 2.87
C THR A 275 51.35 3.76 1.62
N ARG A 276 51.03 4.50 0.56
CA ARG A 276 51.86 4.54 -0.64
C ARG A 276 53.20 5.20 -0.28
N PRO A 277 54.35 4.55 -0.48
CA PRO A 277 55.64 5.20 -0.25
C PRO A 277 55.78 6.39 -1.20
N LEU A 278 56.31 7.52 -0.69
CA LEU A 278 56.48 8.77 -1.45
C LEU A 278 57.42 8.62 -2.65
N GLN A 279 58.32 7.63 -2.61
CA GLN A 279 59.23 7.31 -3.69
C GLN A 279 59.05 5.84 -4.11
N PRO A 280 58.98 5.56 -5.42
CA PRO A 280 58.99 4.20 -5.91
C PRO A 280 60.29 3.51 -5.48
N ARG A 281 60.19 2.24 -5.07
CA ARG A 281 61.35 1.44 -4.61
C ARG A 281 62.33 1.09 -5.73
N THR A 282 62.06 1.52 -6.95
CA THR A 282 62.81 1.17 -8.16
C THR A 282 62.74 2.36 -9.13
N GLU A 283 63.80 2.56 -9.90
CA GLU A 283 63.81 3.56 -10.97
C GLU A 283 62.85 3.11 -12.08
N LEU A 284 61.64 3.67 -12.08
CA LEU A 284 60.65 3.45 -13.12
C LEU A 284 60.86 4.50 -14.21
N LEU A 285 60.90 4.05 -15.46
CA LEU A 285 60.88 4.96 -16.61
C LEU A 285 59.48 5.57 -16.75
N SER A 286 59.45 6.88 -17.00
CA SER A 286 58.18 7.55 -17.33
C SER A 286 57.58 6.96 -18.61
N MET A 287 56.30 6.61 -18.56
CA MET A 287 55.56 6.06 -19.69
C MET A 287 54.68 7.15 -20.30
N ASN A 288 54.78 7.34 -21.61
CA ASN A 288 53.84 8.17 -22.35
C ASN A 288 52.48 7.45 -22.40
N VAL A 289 51.45 8.08 -21.82
CA VAL A 289 50.11 7.50 -21.64
C VAL A 289 49.42 7.26 -22.99
N ASP A 290 49.56 8.18 -23.95
CA ASP A 290 48.98 8.03 -25.29
C ASP A 290 49.58 6.83 -26.03
N ARG A 291 50.90 6.63 -25.89
CA ARG A 291 51.60 5.46 -26.45
C ARG A 291 51.12 4.17 -25.80
N PHE A 292 50.83 4.18 -24.50
CA PHE A 292 50.28 3.02 -23.79
C PHE A 292 48.90 2.66 -24.32
N TYR A 293 47.95 3.61 -24.37
CA TYR A 293 46.61 3.34 -24.88
C TYR A 293 46.60 3.04 -26.39
N SER A 294 47.47 3.65 -27.18
CA SER A 294 47.66 3.29 -28.60
C SER A 294 48.15 1.85 -28.77
N ALA A 295 48.98 1.34 -27.86
CA ALA A 295 49.41 -0.05 -27.87
C ALA A 295 48.27 -1.00 -27.47
N LEU A 296 47.45 -0.62 -26.48
CA LEU A 296 46.25 -1.36 -26.07
C LEU A 296 45.22 -1.41 -27.20
N ASP A 297 44.99 -0.31 -27.90
CA ASP A 297 44.07 -0.22 -29.03
C ASP A 297 44.45 -1.20 -30.16
N ARG A 298 45.74 -1.30 -30.48
CA ARG A 298 46.29 -2.29 -31.43
C ARG A 298 46.09 -3.74 -30.99
N LEU A 299 45.97 -3.99 -29.69
CA LEU A 299 45.64 -5.30 -29.12
C LEU A 299 44.13 -5.57 -29.06
N GLY A 300 43.30 -4.61 -29.52
CA GLY A 300 41.84 -4.68 -29.45
C GLY A 300 41.27 -4.27 -28.09
N LEU A 301 42.04 -3.58 -27.24
CA LEU A 301 41.54 -2.98 -26.00
C LEU A 301 41.30 -1.49 -26.26
N ASN A 302 40.13 -1.20 -26.80
CA ASN A 302 39.74 0.12 -27.30
C ASN A 302 39.13 0.94 -26.14
N TYR A 303 39.98 1.40 -25.22
CA TYR A 303 39.55 2.30 -24.15
C TYR A 303 39.56 3.74 -24.64
N SER A 304 38.49 4.48 -24.35
CA SER A 304 38.41 5.90 -24.64
C SER A 304 37.85 6.66 -23.45
N GLU A 305 38.24 7.92 -23.34
CA GLU A 305 37.54 8.83 -22.45
C GLU A 305 36.09 8.96 -22.88
N THR A 306 35.22 9.01 -21.88
CA THR A 306 33.81 9.25 -22.08
C THR A 306 33.66 10.74 -22.24
N SER A 307 33.38 11.21 -23.46
CA SER A 307 33.12 12.62 -23.73
C SER A 307 31.82 13.01 -23.01
N GLU A 308 31.93 13.57 -21.81
CA GLU A 308 30.86 14.33 -21.21
C GLU A 308 30.88 15.72 -21.85
N VAL A 309 29.75 16.10 -22.47
CA VAL A 309 29.40 17.48 -22.80
C VAL A 309 28.79 18.12 -21.57
#